data_AF-A0A4C1XK22-F1
#
_entry.id   AF-A0A4C1XK22-F1
#
_cell.length_a   1.000
_cell.length_b   1.000
_cell.length_c   1.000
_cell.angle_alpha   90.00
_cell.angle_beta   90.00
_cell.angle_gamma   90.00
#
_symmetry.space_group_name_H-M   'P 1'
#
loop_
_entity.id
_entity.type
_entity.pdbx_description
1 polymer ?
#
loop_
_entity_poly.entity_id
_entity_poly.type
_entity_poly.pdbx_seq_one_letter_code
_entity_poly.pdbx_strand_id
1 'polypeptide(L)'
;MVPTHFAVVNPAKPKPRIVHDAAARARGTSLNENLLTGPDLLQSLPAVLMKFRQHRVAVAADIKEMFLQIEIAEEDRDALRFLWRSDRREGQPTEYRMTRVIFGAASSPCTAIYVKNANAEKHRESFPAAATGIVENHYMDDYLQSFPTTEEAIKIAREVALVHSRAHFNLQKWRSNDEPTLNALTSEPRQVDKKLNCGTNEEKVLGLIWRPKSDTLAFDLDLKHIPKEIMLGQKRPTKREILRTAMSVFDPLGLAAPLTIAAKRILQATWKLGTDWDEEVPDDVYKDGIPG
;
A
#
# COMPACT_ATOMS: atom_id res chain seq x y z
N MET A 1 4.61 28.31 -7.71
CA MET A 1 3.49 27.96 -6.82
C MET A 1 4.06 27.16 -5.68
N VAL A 2 3.62 27.39 -4.44
CA VAL A 2 4.17 26.69 -3.27
C VAL A 2 3.12 25.71 -2.76
N PRO A 3 3.35 24.38 -2.82
CA PRO A 3 2.44 23.40 -2.23
C PRO A 3 2.20 23.70 -0.74
N THR A 4 0.93 23.61 -0.33
CA THR A 4 0.56 23.70 1.09
C THR A 4 1.05 22.45 1.81
N HIS A 5 1.22 22.53 3.12
CA HIS A 5 1.58 21.37 3.93
C HIS A 5 0.76 21.34 5.21
N PHE A 6 0.46 20.15 5.68
CA PHE A 6 -0.27 19.93 6.92
C PHE A 6 0.19 18.66 7.63
N ALA A 7 0.00 18.63 8.95
CA ALA A 7 0.29 17.45 9.74
C ALA A 7 -0.91 16.50 9.74
N VAL A 8 -0.67 15.24 9.40
CA VAL A 8 -1.63 14.14 9.58
C VAL A 8 -1.23 13.34 10.80
N VAL A 9 -2.13 13.29 11.79
CA VAL A 9 -1.97 12.47 13.00
C VAL A 9 -2.76 11.18 12.79
N ASN A 10 -2.08 10.05 12.92
CA ASN A 10 -2.74 8.74 12.95
C ASN A 10 -2.64 8.19 14.38
N PRO A 11 -3.76 7.90 15.07
CA PRO A 11 -3.74 7.37 16.44
C PRO A 11 -2.90 6.10 16.62
N ALA A 12 -2.74 5.29 15.57
CA ALA A 12 -1.95 4.07 15.60
C ALA A 12 -0.43 4.30 15.37
N LYS A 13 -0.01 5.52 15.05
CA LYS A 13 1.41 5.87 14.80
C LYS A 13 1.89 6.94 15.78
N PRO A 14 3.09 6.78 16.36
CA PRO A 14 3.57 7.67 17.43
C PRO A 14 3.99 9.06 16.94
N LYS A 15 4.25 9.24 15.64
CA LYS A 15 4.74 10.51 15.07
C LYS A 15 3.75 11.04 14.01
N PRO A 16 3.44 12.36 14.03
CA PRO A 16 2.69 12.99 12.95
C PRO A 16 3.50 12.93 11.66
N ARG A 17 2.79 12.84 10.52
CA ARG A 17 3.40 12.90 9.18
C ARG A 17 3.10 14.25 8.56
N ILE A 18 4.11 14.92 8.02
CA ILE A 18 3.90 16.11 7.20
C ILE A 18 3.52 15.64 5.79
N VAL A 19 2.39 16.14 5.30
CA VAL A 19 1.93 15.91 3.93
C VAL A 19 2.10 17.20 3.16
N HIS A 20 2.72 17.10 1.99
CA HIS A 20 2.80 18.19 1.02
C HIS A 20 1.70 17.99 0.00
N ASP A 21 0.76 18.93 -0.04
CA ASP A 21 -0.38 18.89 -0.94
C ASP A 21 -0.01 19.56 -2.26
N ALA A 22 0.48 18.75 -3.19
CA ALA A 22 0.79 19.19 -4.55
C ALA A 22 -0.47 19.38 -5.42
N ALA A 23 -1.64 18.93 -4.96
CA ALA A 23 -2.91 19.12 -5.64
C ALA A 23 -3.64 20.41 -5.20
N ALA A 24 -3.23 21.01 -4.08
CA ALA A 24 -3.77 22.28 -3.60
C ALA A 24 -3.70 23.35 -4.70
N ARG A 25 -4.87 23.90 -5.02
CA ARG A 25 -5.00 24.93 -6.06
C ARG A 25 -4.77 26.32 -5.48
N ALA A 26 -3.95 27.11 -6.18
CA ALA A 26 -3.78 28.53 -5.92
C ALA A 26 -3.76 29.27 -7.24
N ARG A 27 -4.45 30.42 -7.32
CA ARG A 27 -4.50 31.25 -8.55
C ARG A 27 -4.86 30.46 -9.82
N GLY A 28 -5.77 29.49 -9.70
CA GLY A 28 -6.30 28.73 -10.83
C GLY A 28 -5.48 27.53 -11.30
N THR A 29 -4.36 27.18 -10.64
CA THR A 29 -3.62 25.95 -10.96
C THR A 29 -3.07 25.25 -9.71
N SER A 30 -2.44 24.08 -9.84
CA SER A 30 -1.77 23.31 -8.77
C SER A 30 -0.37 22.88 -9.23
N LEU A 31 0.49 22.44 -8.30
CA LEU A 31 1.79 21.88 -8.69
C LEU A 31 1.61 20.66 -9.60
N ASN A 32 0.69 19.74 -9.25
CA ASN A 32 0.44 18.53 -10.03
C ASN A 32 -0.05 18.79 -11.46
N GLU A 33 -0.79 19.87 -11.71
CA GLU A 33 -1.19 20.25 -13.07
C GLU A 33 -0.02 20.72 -13.95
N ASN A 34 1.09 21.13 -13.32
CA ASN A 34 2.28 21.62 -14.00
C ASN A 34 3.40 20.57 -14.04
N LEU A 35 3.19 19.39 -13.47
CA LEU A 35 4.13 18.28 -13.49
C LEU A 35 3.72 17.24 -14.52
N LEU A 36 4.69 16.73 -15.27
CA LEU A 36 4.48 15.55 -16.11
C LEU A 36 4.49 14.31 -15.22
N THR A 37 3.37 13.58 -15.19
CA THR A 37 3.24 12.31 -14.42
C THR A 37 4.29 11.27 -14.84
N GLY A 38 4.71 11.29 -16.11
CA GLY A 38 5.53 10.25 -16.72
C GLY A 38 4.70 9.02 -17.12
N PRO A 39 5.33 8.02 -17.78
CA PRO A 39 4.68 6.75 -18.09
C PRO A 39 4.30 5.99 -16.81
N ASP A 40 3.24 5.18 -16.89
CA ASP A 40 2.91 4.27 -15.81
C ASP A 40 3.87 3.07 -15.80
N LEU A 41 4.79 3.07 -14.83
CA LEU A 41 5.76 2.01 -14.61
C LEU A 41 5.32 1.04 -13.48
N LEU A 42 4.15 1.28 -12.88
CA LEU A 42 3.67 0.51 -11.74
C LEU A 42 3.33 -0.91 -12.19
N GLN A 43 3.79 -1.89 -11.42
CA GLN A 43 3.42 -3.28 -11.65
C GLN A 43 1.94 -3.49 -11.29
N SER A 44 1.29 -4.34 -12.07
CA SER A 44 -0.08 -4.77 -11.79
C SER A 44 -0.16 -5.41 -10.40
N LEU A 45 -0.98 -4.85 -9.52
CA LEU A 45 -1.19 -5.37 -8.16
C LEU A 45 -1.61 -6.85 -8.18
N PRO A 46 -2.61 -7.28 -8.97
CA PRO A 46 -2.93 -8.71 -9.11
C PRO A 46 -1.73 -9.56 -9.55
N ALA A 47 -0.90 -9.08 -10.48
CA ALA A 47 0.25 -9.85 -10.97
C ALA A 47 1.30 -10.06 -9.87
N VAL A 48 1.64 -9.00 -9.11
CA VAL A 48 2.57 -9.10 -7.98
C VAL A 48 2.03 -10.05 -6.91
N LEU A 49 0.73 -9.95 -6.58
CA LEU A 49 0.08 -10.85 -5.63
C LEU A 49 0.08 -12.30 -6.12
N MET A 50 -0.19 -12.56 -7.40
CA MET A 50 -0.14 -13.92 -7.96
C MET A 50 1.27 -14.52 -7.88
N LYS A 51 2.31 -13.76 -8.24
CA LYS A 51 3.72 -14.20 -8.12
C LYS A 51 4.11 -14.44 -6.66
N PHE A 52 3.61 -13.64 -5.73
CA PHE A 52 3.79 -13.85 -4.29
C PHE A 52 3.12 -15.13 -3.76
N ARG A 53 2.11 -15.66 -4.47
CA ARG A 53 1.41 -16.90 -4.12
C ARG A 53 1.86 -18.12 -4.95
N GLN A 54 2.82 -17.96 -5.85
CA GLN A 54 3.18 -18.99 -6.83
C GLN A 54 3.94 -20.19 -6.23
N HIS A 55 4.72 -19.95 -5.17
CA HIS A 55 5.59 -20.96 -4.57
C HIS A 55 5.46 -21.01 -3.04
N ARG A 56 6.07 -22.04 -2.44
CA ARG A 56 5.88 -22.37 -1.02
C ARG A 56 6.59 -21.44 -0.02
N VAL A 57 7.69 -20.78 -0.39
CA VAL A 57 8.41 -19.86 0.51
C VAL A 57 8.15 -18.45 0.05
N ALA A 58 7.33 -17.70 0.77
CA ALA A 58 6.94 -16.34 0.44
C ALA A 58 7.75 -15.33 1.28
N VAL A 59 8.27 -14.30 0.64
CA VAL A 59 9.09 -13.24 1.24
C VAL A 59 8.50 -11.88 0.91
N ALA A 60 8.39 -11.02 1.91
CA ALA A 60 7.98 -9.62 1.74
C ALA A 60 8.86 -8.67 2.54
N ALA A 61 9.07 -7.46 2.01
CA ALA A 61 9.79 -6.37 2.66
C ALA A 61 9.33 -5.01 2.09
N ASP A 62 9.65 -3.90 2.76
CA ASP A 62 9.40 -2.55 2.22
C ASP A 62 10.69 -1.74 2.12
N ILE A 63 10.79 -0.87 1.11
CA ILE A 63 11.88 0.10 1.00
C ILE A 63 11.62 1.24 1.99
N LYS A 64 12.54 1.43 2.93
CA LYS A 64 12.47 2.52 3.89
C LYS A 64 12.49 3.87 3.19
N GLU A 65 11.39 4.62 3.33
CA GLU A 65 11.28 6.01 2.88
C GLU A 65 11.72 6.20 1.42
N MET A 66 11.26 5.32 0.52
CA MET A 66 11.71 5.20 -0.87
C MET A 66 11.87 6.55 -1.59
N PHE A 67 10.85 7.41 -1.55
CA PHE A 67 10.89 8.72 -2.22
C PHE A 67 12.00 9.64 -1.67
N LEU A 68 12.22 9.61 -0.35
CA LEU A 68 13.20 10.48 0.30
C LEU A 68 14.64 10.07 0.03
N GLN A 69 14.88 8.87 -0.52
CA GLN A 69 16.22 8.47 -0.94
C GLN A 69 16.65 9.14 -2.25
N ILE A 70 15.70 9.66 -3.04
CA ILE A 70 15.95 10.18 -4.39
C ILE A 70 16.16 11.69 -4.34
N GLU A 71 17.31 12.14 -4.85
CA GLU A 71 17.64 13.56 -4.96
C GLU A 71 16.91 14.22 -6.12
N ILE A 72 16.49 15.46 -5.90
CA ILE A 72 16.02 16.35 -6.96
C ILE A 72 17.23 17.14 -7.48
N ALA A 73 17.35 17.20 -8.80
CA ALA A 73 18.33 18.01 -9.50
C ALA A 73 18.25 19.47 -9.02
N GLU A 74 19.40 20.15 -8.87
CA GLU A 74 19.43 21.43 -8.18
C GLU A 74 18.59 22.51 -8.88
N GLU A 75 18.56 22.44 -10.22
CA GLU A 75 17.75 23.29 -11.09
C GLU A 75 16.23 23.14 -10.87
N ASP A 76 15.77 21.96 -10.44
CA ASP A 76 14.34 21.65 -10.29
C ASP A 76 13.83 21.92 -8.86
N ARG A 77 14.71 22.10 -7.88
CA ARG A 77 14.33 22.26 -6.45
C ARG A 77 13.44 23.47 -6.20
N ASP A 78 13.55 24.50 -7.04
CA ASP A 78 12.73 25.71 -6.94
C ASP A 78 11.24 25.46 -7.25
N ALA A 79 10.92 24.43 -8.03
CA ALA A 79 9.53 24.02 -8.27
C ALA A 79 8.86 23.40 -7.03
N LEU A 80 9.67 22.92 -6.06
CA LEU A 80 9.21 22.23 -4.85
C LEU A 80 9.50 23.04 -3.58
N ARG A 81 9.38 24.37 -3.67
CA ARG A 81 9.46 25.27 -2.52
C ARG A 81 8.28 25.07 -1.57
N PHE A 82 8.52 25.19 -0.27
CA PHE A 82 7.47 25.24 0.75
C PHE A 82 7.72 26.34 1.76
N LEU A 83 6.63 26.93 2.27
CA LEU A 83 6.69 27.96 3.30
C LEU A 83 6.59 27.31 4.67
N TRP A 84 7.39 27.73 5.65
CA TRP A 84 7.36 27.23 7.02
C TRP A 84 7.25 28.38 8.02
N ARG A 85 6.34 28.24 8.98
CA ARG A 85 6.11 29.26 10.03
C ARG A 85 6.48 28.81 11.43
N SER A 86 6.74 27.53 11.66
CA SER A 86 6.93 26.99 13.02
C SER A 86 5.76 27.43 13.94
N ASP A 87 6.10 27.94 15.11
CA ASP A 87 5.26 28.53 16.15
C ASP A 87 4.87 30.00 15.88
N ARG A 88 5.42 30.63 14.84
CA ARG A 88 5.18 32.05 14.54
C ARG A 88 3.86 32.23 13.80
N ARG A 89 2.89 32.87 14.46
CA ARG A 89 1.61 33.25 13.84
C ARG A 89 1.72 34.50 12.98
N GLU A 90 2.69 35.37 13.28
CA GLU A 90 2.89 36.66 12.61
C GLU A 90 4.25 36.73 11.88
N GLY A 91 4.39 37.68 10.96
CA GLY A 91 5.60 37.89 10.16
C GLY A 91 5.64 37.11 8.84
N GLN A 92 6.75 37.22 8.12
CA GLN A 92 6.98 36.49 6.87
C GLN A 92 7.39 35.04 7.16
N PRO A 93 6.87 34.05 6.40
CA PRO A 93 7.27 32.66 6.54
C PRO A 93 8.70 32.46 6.01
N THR A 94 9.39 31.45 6.53
CA THR A 94 10.68 31.00 5.97
C THR A 94 10.43 30.15 4.74
N GLU A 95 11.14 30.41 3.64
CA GLU A 95 11.09 29.57 2.44
C GLU A 95 12.12 28.44 2.54
N TYR A 96 11.66 27.22 2.27
CA TYR A 96 12.50 26.04 2.14
C TYR A 96 12.33 25.42 0.75
N ARG A 97 13.32 24.63 0.34
CA ARG A 97 13.33 23.89 -0.92
C ARG A 97 13.49 22.41 -0.64
N MET A 98 12.65 21.60 -1.26
CA MET A 98 12.85 20.15 -1.19
C MET A 98 14.11 19.76 -1.95
N THR A 99 14.93 18.92 -1.33
CA THR A 99 16.10 18.32 -1.97
C THR A 99 15.85 16.88 -2.39
N ARG A 100 14.74 16.28 -1.93
CA ARG A 100 14.35 14.90 -2.19
C ARG A 100 12.93 14.83 -2.73
N VAL A 101 12.65 13.81 -3.54
CA VAL A 101 11.32 13.57 -4.11
C VAL A 101 10.28 13.45 -3.00
N ILE A 102 9.16 14.16 -3.14
CA ILE A 102 8.09 14.19 -2.14
C ILE A 102 6.99 13.19 -2.45
N PHE A 103 6.29 12.72 -1.42
CA PHE A 103 5.02 12.04 -1.61
C PHE A 103 3.93 13.03 -2.06
N GLY A 104 3.02 12.59 -2.94
CA GLY A 104 1.86 13.37 -3.38
C GLY A 104 2.05 14.19 -4.66
N ALA A 105 3.29 14.35 -5.14
CA ALA A 105 3.55 14.92 -6.46
C ALA A 105 3.29 13.89 -7.57
N ALA A 106 2.66 14.33 -8.67
CA ALA A 106 2.20 13.47 -9.75
C ALA A 106 3.34 12.68 -10.42
N SER A 107 4.53 13.26 -10.53
CA SER A 107 5.71 12.63 -11.14
C SER A 107 6.47 11.69 -10.21
N SER A 108 6.21 11.73 -8.90
CA SER A 108 6.98 11.00 -7.90
C SER A 108 6.92 9.47 -8.07
N PRO A 109 5.76 8.83 -8.34
CA PRO A 109 5.69 7.39 -8.54
C PRO A 109 6.56 6.91 -9.71
N CYS A 110 6.41 7.53 -10.88
CA CYS A 110 7.22 7.20 -12.06
C CYS A 110 8.71 7.37 -11.77
N THR A 111 9.10 8.51 -11.19
CA THR A 111 10.50 8.80 -10.84
C THR A 111 11.08 7.74 -9.91
N ALA A 112 10.34 7.38 -8.85
CA ALA A 112 10.81 6.41 -7.87
C ALA A 112 10.97 5.01 -8.45
N ILE A 113 9.98 4.55 -9.23
CA ILE A 113 10.06 3.25 -9.89
C ILE A 113 11.20 3.23 -10.92
N TYR A 114 11.37 4.31 -11.69
CA TYR A 114 12.44 4.41 -12.67
C TYR A 114 13.82 4.29 -12.02
N VAL A 115 14.11 5.08 -10.98
CA VAL A 115 15.40 5.04 -10.28
C VAL A 115 15.67 3.66 -9.67
N LYS A 116 14.64 3.06 -9.06
CA LYS A 116 14.70 1.69 -8.54
C LYS A 116 15.04 0.66 -9.63
N ASN A 117 14.35 0.72 -10.77
CA ASN A 117 14.58 -0.20 -11.89
C ASN A 117 15.95 0.04 -12.57
N ALA A 118 16.38 1.29 -12.71
CA ALA A 118 17.68 1.64 -13.27
C ALA A 118 18.83 1.11 -12.40
N ASN A 119 18.69 1.17 -11.06
CA ASN A 119 19.64 0.56 -10.14
C ASN A 119 19.69 -0.97 -10.30
N ALA A 120 18.55 -1.62 -10.49
CA ALA A 120 18.50 -3.06 -10.76
C ALA A 120 19.21 -3.40 -12.08
N GLU A 121 18.94 -2.64 -13.14
CA GLU A 121 19.52 -2.87 -14.46
C GLU A 121 21.05 -2.74 -14.46
N LYS A 122 21.58 -1.72 -13.77
CA LYS A 122 23.03 -1.53 -13.59
C LYS A 122 23.73 -2.75 -12.97
N HIS A 123 23.00 -3.58 -12.24
CA HIS A 123 23.52 -4.74 -11.52
C HIS A 123 23.07 -6.08 -12.10
N ARG A 124 22.34 -6.07 -13.22
CA ARG A 124 21.73 -7.27 -13.82
C ARG A 124 22.77 -8.31 -14.21
N GLU A 125 23.93 -7.92 -14.73
CA GLU A 125 24.98 -8.86 -15.13
C GLU A 125 25.51 -9.68 -13.95
N SER A 126 25.65 -9.05 -12.78
CA SER A 126 26.13 -9.73 -11.57
C SER A 126 25.03 -10.45 -10.81
N PHE A 127 23.79 -9.92 -10.82
CA PHE A 127 22.66 -10.41 -10.04
C PHE A 127 21.38 -10.48 -10.90
N PRO A 128 21.31 -11.36 -11.91
CA PRO A 128 20.20 -11.36 -12.86
C PRO A 128 18.86 -11.70 -12.21
N ALA A 129 18.83 -12.67 -11.29
CA ALA A 129 17.62 -13.07 -10.58
C ALA A 129 17.09 -11.94 -9.66
N ALA A 130 18.00 -11.28 -8.94
CA ALA A 130 17.64 -10.14 -8.09
C ALA A 130 17.15 -8.95 -8.91
N ALA A 131 17.79 -8.64 -10.04
CA ALA A 131 17.36 -7.56 -10.92
C ALA A 131 15.95 -7.79 -11.45
N THR A 132 15.65 -9.01 -11.90
CA THR A 132 14.28 -9.40 -12.29
C THR A 132 13.30 -9.28 -11.13
N GLY A 133 13.67 -9.75 -9.93
CA GLY A 133 12.84 -9.60 -8.73
C GLY A 133 12.54 -8.13 -8.38
N ILE A 134 13.51 -7.23 -8.50
CA ILE A 134 13.31 -5.80 -8.21
C ILE A 134 12.35 -5.14 -9.20
N VAL A 135 12.50 -5.46 -10.49
CA VAL A 135 11.70 -4.87 -11.56
C VAL A 135 10.27 -5.40 -11.52
N GLU A 136 10.09 -6.70 -11.33
CA GLU A 136 8.80 -7.37 -11.55
C GLU A 136 7.99 -7.63 -10.28
N ASN A 137 8.64 -7.73 -9.11
CA ASN A 137 8.03 -8.21 -7.87
C ASN A 137 7.92 -7.10 -6.81
N HIS A 138 7.91 -5.84 -7.25
CA HIS A 138 7.59 -4.71 -6.40
C HIS A 138 6.25 -4.11 -6.78
N TYR A 139 5.45 -3.76 -5.78
CA TYR A 139 4.37 -2.80 -5.93
C TYR A 139 4.77 -1.53 -5.16
N MET A 140 5.16 -0.49 -5.90
CA MET A 140 5.82 0.69 -5.34
C MET A 140 7.05 0.32 -4.49
N ASP A 141 7.02 0.63 -3.19
CA ASP A 141 8.07 0.37 -2.19
C ASP A 141 7.99 -1.04 -1.57
N ASP A 142 6.89 -1.76 -1.75
CA ASP A 142 6.71 -3.11 -1.22
C ASP A 142 7.28 -4.16 -2.19
N TYR A 143 8.25 -4.95 -1.72
CA TYR A 143 8.77 -6.15 -2.37
C TYR A 143 8.00 -7.39 -1.94
N LEU A 144 7.52 -8.21 -2.88
CA LEU A 144 6.83 -9.46 -2.62
C LEU A 144 7.22 -10.52 -3.64
N GLN A 145 7.83 -11.61 -3.20
CA GLN A 145 8.20 -12.72 -4.08
C GLN A 145 8.03 -14.05 -3.36
N SER A 146 7.78 -15.12 -4.11
CA SER A 146 7.82 -16.48 -3.58
C SER A 146 8.85 -17.35 -4.30
N PHE A 147 9.32 -18.39 -3.61
CA PHE A 147 10.38 -19.28 -4.07
C PHE A 147 10.07 -20.75 -3.78
N PRO A 148 10.57 -21.68 -4.62
CA PRO A 148 10.45 -23.12 -4.40
C PRO A 148 11.20 -23.63 -3.16
N THR A 149 12.29 -22.98 -2.73
CA THR A 149 13.09 -23.44 -1.58
C THR A 149 13.53 -22.30 -0.66
N THR A 150 13.80 -22.65 0.60
CA THR A 150 14.36 -21.76 1.62
C THR A 150 15.72 -21.19 1.19
N GLU A 151 16.58 -22.03 0.62
CA GLU A 151 17.93 -21.64 0.19
C GLU A 151 17.88 -20.60 -0.93
N GLU A 152 17.00 -20.81 -1.91
CA GLU A 152 16.81 -19.88 -3.02
C GLU A 152 16.20 -18.56 -2.53
N ALA A 153 15.20 -18.63 -1.64
CA ALA A 153 14.60 -17.45 -1.03
C ALA A 153 15.63 -16.59 -0.30
N ILE A 154 16.45 -17.19 0.56
CA ILE A 154 17.49 -16.49 1.33
C ILE A 154 18.51 -15.87 0.38
N LYS A 155 18.98 -16.63 -0.61
CA LYS A 155 20.00 -16.15 -1.56
C LYS A 155 19.47 -14.93 -2.33
N ILE A 156 18.33 -15.06 -3.00
CA ILE A 156 17.81 -14.02 -3.88
C ILE A 156 17.36 -12.81 -3.06
N ALA A 157 16.69 -13.00 -1.91
CA ALA A 157 16.28 -11.88 -1.07
C ALA A 157 17.47 -11.06 -0.55
N ARG A 158 18.60 -11.71 -0.22
CA ARG A 158 19.85 -11.01 0.15
C ARG A 158 20.47 -10.28 -1.02
N GLU A 159 20.49 -10.88 -2.22
CA GLU A 159 20.96 -10.21 -3.43
C GLU A 159 20.09 -8.99 -3.77
N VAL A 160 18.77 -9.09 -3.63
CA VAL A 160 17.83 -7.96 -3.79
C VAL A 160 18.13 -6.86 -2.78
N ALA A 161 18.31 -7.20 -1.51
CA ALA A 161 18.69 -6.25 -0.47
C ALA A 161 20.03 -5.56 -0.76
N LEU A 162 21.01 -6.33 -1.24
CA LEU A 162 22.32 -5.82 -1.62
C LEU A 162 22.22 -4.84 -2.80
N VAL A 163 21.54 -5.22 -3.88
CA VAL A 163 21.37 -4.36 -5.06
C VAL A 163 20.67 -3.06 -4.67
N HIS A 164 19.59 -3.12 -3.90
CA HIS A 164 18.90 -1.93 -3.38
C HIS A 164 19.80 -1.05 -2.51
N SER A 165 20.60 -1.65 -1.63
CA SER A 165 21.51 -0.89 -0.75
C SER A 165 22.56 -0.07 -1.51
N ARG A 166 22.93 -0.48 -2.74
CA ARG A 166 23.85 0.28 -3.62
C ARG A 166 23.27 1.60 -4.11
N ALA A 167 21.94 1.77 -4.04
CA ALA A 167 21.24 3.02 -4.29
C ALA A 167 20.64 3.63 -3.00
N HIS A 168 21.11 3.20 -1.83
CA HIS A 168 20.59 3.61 -0.51
C HIS A 168 19.12 3.23 -0.25
N PHE A 169 18.50 2.40 -1.09
CA PHE A 169 17.22 1.80 -0.80
C PHE A 169 17.42 0.68 0.23
N ASN A 170 17.18 1.00 1.50
CA ASN A 170 17.29 0.01 2.57
C ASN A 170 15.94 -0.71 2.69
N LEU A 171 15.89 -1.99 2.35
CA LEU A 171 14.73 -2.84 2.66
C LEU A 171 14.59 -2.98 4.17
N GLN A 172 13.37 -3.08 4.68
CA GLN A 172 13.05 -3.29 6.09
C GLN A 172 11.76 -4.09 6.25
N LYS A 173 11.40 -4.44 7.50
CA LYS A 173 10.19 -5.21 7.84
C LYS A 173 10.06 -6.51 7.04
N TRP A 174 11.16 -7.26 7.01
CA TRP A 174 11.18 -8.60 6.42
C TRP A 174 10.12 -9.50 7.05
N ARG A 175 9.36 -10.18 6.20
CA ARG A 175 8.29 -11.10 6.56
C ARG A 175 8.41 -12.35 5.69
N SER A 176 8.17 -13.52 6.27
CA SER A 176 8.19 -14.80 5.57
C SER A 176 7.28 -15.81 6.25
N ASN A 177 6.69 -16.73 5.48
CA ASN A 177 6.00 -17.91 6.03
C ASN A 177 6.97 -19.02 6.48
N ASP A 178 8.21 -18.97 6.01
CA ASP A 178 9.29 -19.88 6.39
C ASP A 178 10.19 -19.24 7.44
N GLU A 179 10.26 -19.86 8.63
CA GLU A 179 11.01 -19.35 9.79
C GLU A 179 12.53 -19.34 9.58
N PRO A 180 13.18 -20.38 8.99
CA PRO A 180 14.59 -20.32 8.60
C PRO A 180 14.90 -19.14 7.67
N THR A 181 14.06 -18.91 6.66
CA THR A 181 14.19 -17.76 5.76
C THR A 181 14.08 -16.44 6.52
N LEU A 182 13.07 -16.29 7.38
CA LEU A 182 12.86 -15.07 8.15
C LEU A 182 14.09 -14.78 9.03
N ASN A 183 14.53 -15.76 9.80
CA ASN A 183 15.68 -15.64 10.69
C ASN A 183 16.94 -15.25 9.92
N ALA A 184 17.19 -15.86 8.76
CA ALA A 184 18.35 -15.54 7.93
C ALA A 184 18.35 -14.10 7.39
N LEU A 185 17.17 -13.50 7.18
CA LEU A 185 17.01 -12.13 6.67
C LEU A 185 17.01 -11.08 7.79
N THR A 186 16.61 -11.45 9.02
CA THR A 186 16.56 -10.54 10.17
C THR A 186 17.78 -10.63 11.09
N SER A 187 18.58 -11.70 11.02
CA SER A 187 19.73 -11.90 11.92
C SER A 187 20.93 -10.98 11.63
N GLU A 188 20.89 -10.20 10.55
CA GLU A 188 21.90 -9.18 10.34
C GLU A 188 21.68 -7.98 11.29
N PRO A 189 22.73 -7.51 12.01
CA PRO A 189 22.60 -6.55 13.12
C PRO A 189 22.12 -5.14 12.73
N ARG A 190 21.76 -4.90 11.47
CA ARG A 190 21.33 -3.59 10.96
C ARG A 190 19.83 -3.31 11.06
N GLN A 191 18.99 -4.29 11.43
CA GLN A 191 17.54 -4.09 11.54
C GLN A 191 16.97 -4.53 12.87
N VAL A 192 17.34 -3.80 13.93
CA VAL A 192 16.56 -3.85 15.18
C VAL A 192 15.44 -2.82 15.10
N ASP A 193 14.52 -2.98 14.15
CA ASP A 193 13.17 -2.45 14.35
C ASP A 193 12.41 -3.49 15.17
N LYS A 194 12.63 -3.45 16.49
CA LYS A 194 11.82 -4.17 17.48
C LYS A 194 10.42 -3.53 17.54
N LYS A 195 9.64 -3.79 16.50
CA LYS A 195 8.21 -4.10 16.62
C LYS A 195 7.99 -5.44 15.93
N LEU A 196 8.58 -6.49 16.50
CA LEU A 196 7.91 -7.79 16.46
C LEU A 196 6.59 -7.57 17.20
N ASN A 197 5.54 -7.26 16.47
CA ASN A 197 4.19 -7.48 16.97
C ASN A 197 3.96 -8.99 17.01
N CYS A 198 4.60 -9.66 17.98
CA CYS A 198 4.19 -10.98 18.46
C CYS A 198 2.86 -10.85 19.24
N GLY A 199 1.83 -10.29 18.59
CA GLY A 199 0.53 -10.01 19.19
C GLY A 199 -0.67 -10.40 18.34
N THR A 200 -0.49 -10.53 17.02
CA THR A 200 -1.51 -11.05 16.10
C THR A 200 -0.77 -11.77 14.97
N ASN A 201 -1.06 -13.05 14.68
CA ASN A 201 -0.42 -13.85 13.62
C ASN A 201 -0.74 -13.34 12.17
N GLU A 202 -1.03 -12.06 12.00
CA GLU A 202 -1.61 -11.44 10.82
C GLU A 202 -0.77 -10.22 10.40
N GLU A 203 -0.33 -10.21 9.15
CA GLU A 203 0.47 -9.18 8.52
C GLU A 203 -0.32 -8.51 7.40
N LYS A 204 -0.22 -7.18 7.25
CA LYS A 204 -0.83 -6.50 6.10
C LYS A 204 0.13 -6.46 4.92
N VAL A 205 -0.29 -7.03 3.79
CA VAL A 205 0.49 -7.13 2.56
C VAL A 205 -0.35 -6.58 1.41
N LEU A 206 0.06 -5.43 0.86
CA LEU A 206 -0.64 -4.72 -0.21
C LEU A 206 -2.17 -4.57 0.00
N GLY A 207 -2.58 -4.29 1.24
CA GLY A 207 -3.99 -4.11 1.59
C GLY A 207 -4.75 -5.39 2.00
N LEU A 208 -4.16 -6.57 1.79
CA LEU A 208 -4.70 -7.85 2.25
C LEU A 208 -4.13 -8.24 3.62
N ILE A 209 -4.85 -9.09 4.36
CA ILE A 209 -4.30 -9.77 5.53
C ILE A 209 -3.62 -11.04 5.05
N TRP A 210 -2.39 -11.26 5.48
CA TRP A 210 -1.64 -12.49 5.28
C TRP A 210 -1.30 -13.10 6.63
N ARG A 211 -1.53 -14.41 6.79
CA ARG A 211 -1.14 -15.18 7.96
C ARG A 211 0.08 -16.02 7.59
N PRO A 212 1.31 -15.62 7.98
CA PRO A 212 2.51 -16.30 7.50
C PRO A 212 2.56 -17.78 7.91
N LYS A 213 2.21 -18.12 9.15
CA LYS A 213 2.30 -19.51 9.66
C LYS A 213 1.46 -20.52 8.86
N SER A 214 0.25 -20.14 8.48
CA SER A 214 -0.65 -20.98 7.68
C SER A 214 -0.54 -20.70 6.17
N ASP A 215 0.24 -19.69 5.82
CA ASP A 215 0.35 -19.14 4.48
C ASP A 215 -1.00 -18.84 3.79
N THR A 216 -1.95 -18.25 4.55
CA THR A 216 -3.30 -17.95 4.06
C THR A 216 -3.54 -16.45 3.94
N LEU A 217 -4.26 -16.06 2.89
CA LEU A 217 -4.81 -14.72 2.76
C LEU A 217 -6.17 -14.65 3.48
N ALA A 218 -6.43 -13.52 4.10
CA ALA A 218 -7.67 -13.22 4.79
C ALA A 218 -8.15 -11.81 4.42
N PHE A 219 -9.45 -11.58 4.64
CA PHE A 219 -10.11 -10.31 4.39
C PHE A 219 -10.48 -9.67 5.73
N ASP A 220 -10.13 -8.39 5.89
CA ASP A 220 -10.59 -7.58 7.00
C ASP A 220 -12.02 -7.11 6.68
N LEU A 221 -13.00 -7.88 7.12
CA LEU A 221 -14.38 -7.46 7.00
C LEU A 221 -14.63 -6.44 8.12
N ASP A 222 -14.96 -5.20 7.77
CA ASP A 222 -15.23 -4.10 8.72
C ASP A 222 -16.59 -4.29 9.45
N LEU A 223 -16.85 -5.51 9.94
CA LEU A 223 -18.11 -5.93 10.55
C LEU A 223 -18.32 -5.29 11.92
N LYS A 224 -17.29 -4.69 12.52
CA LYS A 224 -17.38 -3.97 13.80
C LYS A 224 -18.38 -2.81 13.77
N HIS A 225 -18.70 -2.30 12.59
CA HIS A 225 -19.67 -1.23 12.40
C HIS A 225 -21.06 -1.71 12.01
N ILE A 226 -21.26 -3.02 11.85
CA ILE A 226 -22.57 -3.58 11.54
C ILE A 226 -23.26 -3.94 12.87
N PRO A 227 -24.48 -3.44 13.11
CA PRO A 227 -25.27 -3.79 14.28
C PRO A 227 -25.38 -5.31 14.50
N LYS A 228 -25.30 -5.74 15.76
CA LYS A 228 -25.35 -7.17 16.11
C LYS A 228 -26.68 -7.80 15.72
N GLU A 229 -27.76 -7.03 15.74
CA GLU A 229 -29.10 -7.47 15.35
C GLU A 229 -29.13 -7.92 13.88
N ILE A 230 -28.35 -7.26 13.00
CA ILE A 230 -28.21 -7.65 11.59
C ILE A 230 -27.39 -8.93 11.47
N MET A 231 -26.28 -9.03 12.21
CA MET A 231 -25.44 -10.23 12.23
C MET A 231 -26.17 -11.47 12.75
N LEU A 232 -27.08 -11.29 13.70
CA LEU A 232 -27.92 -12.35 14.27
C LEU A 232 -29.21 -12.60 13.46
N GLY A 233 -29.43 -11.89 12.35
CA GLY A 233 -30.62 -12.02 11.50
C GLY A 233 -31.91 -11.52 12.15
N GLN A 234 -31.82 -10.74 13.23
CA GLN A 234 -32.95 -10.16 13.95
C GLN A 234 -33.47 -8.87 13.29
N LYS A 235 -32.62 -8.21 12.50
CA LYS A 235 -32.94 -7.00 11.74
C LYS A 235 -32.41 -7.13 10.32
N ARG A 236 -33.18 -6.66 9.32
CA ARG A 236 -32.69 -6.57 7.94
C ARG A 236 -31.76 -5.37 7.80
N PRO A 237 -30.65 -5.51 7.07
CA PRO A 237 -29.76 -4.38 6.83
C PRO A 237 -30.45 -3.32 5.97
N THR A 238 -30.01 -2.08 6.12
CA THR A 238 -30.31 -0.98 5.21
C THR A 238 -29.42 -1.05 3.96
N LYS A 239 -29.82 -0.31 2.92
CA LYS A 239 -29.01 -0.15 1.71
C LYS A 239 -27.61 0.39 2.02
N ARG A 240 -27.51 1.36 2.94
CA ARG A 240 -26.22 1.93 3.38
C ARG A 240 -25.32 0.90 4.05
N GLU A 241 -25.86 0.04 4.90
CA GLU A 241 -25.10 -1.00 5.60
C GLU A 241 -24.57 -2.07 4.64
N ILE A 242 -25.38 -2.49 3.67
CA ILE A 242 -24.94 -3.46 2.64
C ILE A 242 -23.83 -2.85 1.79
N LEU A 243 -24.00 -1.61 1.32
CA LEU A 243 -22.98 -0.93 0.51
C LEU A 243 -21.67 -0.77 1.28
N ARG A 244 -21.75 -0.32 2.53
CA ARG A 244 -20.57 -0.19 3.40
C ARG A 244 -19.85 -1.52 3.54
N THR A 245 -20.59 -2.60 3.78
CA THR A 245 -20.02 -3.96 3.91
C THR A 245 -19.36 -4.40 2.61
N ALA A 246 -20.06 -4.28 1.48
CA ALA A 246 -19.53 -4.67 0.17
C ALA A 246 -18.27 -3.89 -0.22
N MET A 247 -18.22 -2.59 0.09
CA MET A 247 -17.08 -1.72 -0.21
C MET A 247 -15.92 -1.89 0.79
N SER A 248 -16.16 -2.48 1.95
CA SER A 248 -15.09 -2.77 2.93
C SER A 248 -14.18 -3.92 2.47
N VAL A 249 -14.68 -4.79 1.57
CA VAL A 249 -13.93 -5.94 1.05
C VAL A 249 -12.95 -5.48 -0.04
N PHE A 250 -11.68 -5.34 0.34
CA PHE A 250 -10.60 -5.15 -0.62
C PHE A 250 -10.17 -6.51 -1.22
N ASP A 251 -10.59 -6.79 -2.45
CA ASP A 251 -10.36 -8.07 -3.14
C ASP A 251 -9.76 -7.89 -4.53
N PRO A 252 -8.46 -7.57 -4.63
CA PRO A 252 -7.78 -7.35 -5.91
C PRO A 252 -7.67 -8.62 -6.77
N LEU A 253 -7.84 -9.82 -6.18
CA LEU A 253 -7.75 -11.11 -6.87
C LEU A 253 -9.10 -11.72 -7.22
N GLY A 254 -10.21 -11.16 -6.73
CA GLY A 254 -11.55 -11.71 -6.93
C GLY A 254 -11.84 -12.98 -6.14
N LEU A 255 -11.08 -13.29 -5.07
CA LEU A 255 -11.26 -14.50 -4.27
C LEU A 255 -12.54 -14.48 -3.42
N ALA A 256 -12.99 -13.29 -3.03
CA ALA A 256 -14.24 -13.03 -2.32
C ALA A 256 -15.37 -12.59 -3.27
N ALA A 257 -15.21 -12.79 -4.58
CA ALA A 257 -16.23 -12.46 -5.57
C ALA A 257 -17.61 -13.08 -5.27
N PRO A 258 -17.75 -14.36 -4.85
CA PRO A 258 -19.06 -14.93 -4.53
C PRO A 258 -19.80 -14.14 -3.44
N LEU A 259 -19.07 -13.68 -2.42
CA LEU A 259 -19.63 -12.89 -1.31
C LEU A 259 -19.99 -11.47 -1.78
N THR A 260 -19.08 -10.80 -2.49
CA THR A 260 -19.30 -9.41 -2.91
C THR A 260 -20.35 -9.29 -4.01
N ILE A 261 -20.50 -10.29 -4.88
CA ILE A 261 -21.56 -10.35 -5.90
C ILE A 261 -22.92 -10.50 -5.25
N ALA A 262 -23.08 -11.35 -4.24
CA ALA A 262 -24.34 -11.49 -3.51
C ALA A 262 -24.78 -10.13 -2.93
N ALA A 263 -23.88 -9.42 -2.24
CA ALA A 263 -24.16 -8.08 -1.71
C ALA A 263 -24.51 -7.07 -2.82
N LYS A 264 -23.80 -7.09 -3.96
CA LYS A 264 -24.08 -6.23 -5.12
C LYS A 264 -25.42 -6.53 -5.78
N ARG A 265 -25.85 -7.80 -5.83
CA ARG A 265 -27.17 -8.20 -6.33
C ARG A 265 -28.29 -7.64 -5.47
N ILE A 266 -28.15 -7.75 -4.14
CA ILE A 266 -29.10 -7.16 -3.18
C ILE A 266 -29.17 -5.65 -3.44
N LEU A 267 -28.03 -4.94 -3.44
CA LEU A 267 -28.00 -3.49 -3.71
C LEU A 267 -28.68 -3.10 -5.03
N GLN A 268 -28.43 -3.86 -6.11
CA GLN A 268 -29.03 -3.59 -7.40
C GLN A 268 -30.55 -3.75 -7.37
N ALA A 269 -31.06 -4.82 -6.74
CA ALA A 269 -32.49 -5.04 -6.58
C ALA A 269 -33.14 -3.96 -5.70
N THR A 270 -32.51 -3.61 -4.58
CA THR A 270 -32.97 -2.53 -3.70
C THR A 270 -32.96 -1.15 -4.39
N TRP A 271 -32.06 -0.90 -5.36
CA TRP A 271 -32.10 0.31 -6.18
C TRP A 271 -33.28 0.32 -7.15
N LYS A 272 -33.60 -0.81 -7.78
CA LYS A 272 -34.75 -0.90 -8.71
C LYS A 272 -36.08 -0.65 -8.01
N LEU A 273 -36.17 -0.99 -6.72
CA LEU A 273 -37.38 -0.77 -5.91
C LEU A 273 -37.50 0.65 -5.33
N GLY A 274 -36.49 1.50 -5.49
CA GLY A 274 -36.56 2.88 -5.00
C GLY A 274 -36.48 3.04 -3.48
N THR A 275 -36.11 1.99 -2.73
CA THR A 275 -35.93 2.03 -1.26
C THR A 275 -34.93 3.12 -0.86
N ASP A 276 -35.15 3.80 0.26
CA ASP A 276 -34.23 4.84 0.72
C ASP A 276 -32.95 4.26 1.35
N TRP A 277 -31.95 5.12 1.59
CA TRP A 277 -30.63 4.71 2.08
C TRP A 277 -30.66 4.08 3.48
N ASP A 278 -31.51 4.60 4.35
CA ASP A 278 -31.65 4.24 5.76
C ASP A 278 -32.91 3.40 6.03
N GLU A 279 -33.62 3.01 4.97
CA GLU A 279 -34.75 2.11 5.01
C GLU A 279 -34.27 0.65 4.94
N GLU A 280 -34.94 -0.26 5.65
CA GLU A 280 -34.64 -1.68 5.61
C GLU A 280 -34.86 -2.26 4.21
N VAL A 281 -33.96 -3.17 3.80
CA VAL A 281 -34.15 -3.87 2.53
C VAL A 281 -35.41 -4.75 2.57
N PRO A 282 -36.23 -4.75 1.51
CA PRO A 282 -37.38 -5.63 1.38
C PRO A 282 -37.04 -7.12 1.59
N ASP A 283 -37.97 -7.87 2.19
CA ASP A 283 -37.74 -9.26 2.63
C ASP A 283 -37.48 -10.22 1.46
N ASP A 284 -38.20 -10.02 0.36
CA ASP A 284 -38.04 -10.73 -0.92
C ASP A 284 -36.62 -10.58 -1.47
N VAL A 285 -36.11 -9.34 -1.49
CA VAL A 285 -34.75 -9.04 -1.96
C VAL A 285 -33.68 -9.59 -1.01
N TYR A 286 -33.92 -9.53 0.29
CA TYR A 286 -32.99 -10.02 1.29
C TYR A 286 -32.84 -11.56 1.23
N LYS A 287 -33.95 -12.29 1.05
CA LYS A 287 -33.94 -13.76 0.98
C LYS A 287 -33.34 -14.30 -0.33
N ASP A 288 -33.61 -13.66 -1.46
CA ASP A 288 -33.07 -14.08 -2.78
C ASP A 288 -31.57 -13.80 -2.95
N GLY A 289 -31.01 -12.93 -2.11
CA GLY A 289 -29.61 -12.52 -2.14
C GLY A 289 -28.66 -13.41 -1.34
N ILE A 290 -29.18 -14.30 -0.49
CA ILE A 290 -28.37 -15.20 0.35
C ILE A 290 -28.11 -16.48 -0.46
N PRO A 291 -26.85 -16.84 -0.78
CA PRO A 291 -26.54 -18.14 -1.36
C PRO A 291 -27.00 -19.24 -0.37
N GLY A 292 -27.78 -20.21 -0.86
CA GLY A 292 -28.11 -21.43 -0.11
C GLY A 292 -26.91 -22.32 0.14
#